data_AF-A0AA36MN05-F1
#
_entry.id   AF-A0AA36MN05-F1
#
_cell.length_a   1.000
_cell.length_b   1.000
_cell.length_c   1.000
_cell.angle_alpha   90.00
_cell.angle_beta   90.00
_cell.angle_gamma   90.00
#
_symmetry.space_group_name_H-M   'P 1'
#
loop_
_entity.id
_entity.type
_entity.pdbx_description
1 polymer ?
#
loop_
_entity_poly.entity_id
_entity_poly.type
_entity_poly.pdbx_seq_one_letter_code
_entity_poly.pdbx_strand_id
1 'polypeptide(L)'
;MDNLRPCRTCSKITNPWMFRLDNMQACLRSCTKEGELFRQEVAEFWCVSPWTTLCYDLPKFAAYLHHRRTKALTEASVIGTALAMHGAKEKADSGVTVSSLGLPGQCDTWQTWLWWKMEELKKHARWNQKKCVAVHLDGAGDELMNIPMQQLDEEEDIESVVMVVGGPDGIKRPIMKDINHILSKSCHAYLKIKLPGGRQHTNVVISDFLMAHDRGSLLHDLHQLMRLGRSGYAAFKAEAKGLWELIAQRKRDPKQAEEMLRKLMAVVEEFDQLQVEPKAQPKKEEKDAKLPQAKAADERTTLEAELEEPFVPVDWHFYSFGGACKPVLCP
;
A
#
# COMPACT_ATOMS: atom_id res chain seq x y z
N MET A 1 -2.67 -27.12 6.78
CA MET A 1 -3.10 -26.91 5.37
C MET A 1 -3.45 -28.23 4.67
N ASP A 2 -3.47 -29.37 5.36
CA ASP A 2 -3.50 -30.70 4.71
C ASP A 2 -4.76 -31.01 3.89
N ASN A 3 -5.82 -30.21 4.08
CA ASN A 3 -7.10 -30.30 3.36
C ASN A 3 -7.17 -29.45 2.07
N LEU A 4 -6.17 -28.61 1.79
CA LEU A 4 -6.07 -27.83 0.56
C LEU A 4 -5.11 -28.55 -0.40
N ARG A 5 -5.65 -29.47 -1.22
CA ARG A 5 -4.88 -30.15 -2.26
C ARG A 5 -5.45 -29.78 -3.64
N PRO A 6 -4.60 -29.55 -4.66
CA PRO A 6 -5.08 -29.49 -6.03
C PRO A 6 -5.73 -30.83 -6.41
N CYS A 7 -6.93 -30.78 -6.99
CA CYS A 7 -7.59 -31.94 -7.56
C CYS A 7 -6.75 -32.49 -8.71
N ARG A 8 -6.43 -33.79 -8.68
CA ARG A 8 -5.59 -34.42 -9.71
C ARG A 8 -6.23 -34.44 -11.10
N THR A 9 -7.56 -34.33 -11.18
CA THR A 9 -8.32 -34.41 -12.43
C THR A 9 -8.57 -33.03 -13.06
N CYS A 10 -8.94 -32.03 -12.25
CA CYS A 10 -9.35 -30.72 -12.76
C CYS A 10 -8.49 -29.55 -12.27
N SER A 11 -7.45 -29.83 -11.48
CA SER A 11 -6.53 -28.85 -10.87
C SER A 11 -7.17 -27.79 -9.97
N LYS A 12 -8.49 -27.80 -9.79
CA LYS A 12 -9.20 -26.97 -8.79
C LYS A 12 -8.74 -27.34 -7.40
N ILE A 13 -8.71 -26.37 -6.50
CA ILE A 13 -8.34 -26.62 -5.11
C ILE A 13 -9.55 -27.20 -4.39
N THR A 14 -9.33 -28.20 -3.54
CA THR A 14 -10.39 -28.73 -2.69
C THR A 14 -10.69 -27.75 -1.56
N ASN A 15 -11.95 -27.31 -1.43
CA ASN A 15 -12.43 -26.43 -0.35
C ASN A 15 -11.73 -25.06 -0.18
N PRO A 16 -11.52 -24.27 -1.25
CA PRO A 16 -10.91 -22.94 -1.15
C PRO A 16 -11.79 -21.95 -0.33
N TRP A 17 -13.10 -22.20 -0.31
CA TRP A 17 -14.10 -21.42 0.40
C TRP A 17 -13.92 -21.45 1.93
N MET A 18 -13.39 -22.54 2.51
CA MET A 18 -13.22 -22.67 3.97
C MET A 18 -12.19 -21.67 4.53
N PHE A 19 -11.32 -21.14 3.69
CA PHE A 19 -10.31 -20.14 4.06
C PHE A 19 -10.50 -18.82 3.31
N ARG A 20 -11.64 -18.65 2.63
CA ARG A 20 -11.96 -17.46 1.82
C ARG A 20 -10.86 -17.10 0.81
N LEU A 21 -10.17 -18.10 0.26
CA LEU A 21 -9.07 -17.90 -0.70
C LEU A 21 -9.59 -17.44 -2.07
N ASP A 22 -10.89 -17.61 -2.33
CA ASP A 22 -11.61 -16.99 -3.43
C ASP A 22 -11.52 -15.46 -3.38
N ASN A 23 -11.71 -14.88 -2.19
CA ASN A 23 -11.58 -13.42 -1.99
C ASN A 23 -10.13 -12.97 -2.20
N MET A 24 -9.16 -13.74 -1.70
CA MET A 24 -7.73 -13.48 -1.91
C MET A 24 -7.39 -13.45 -3.41
N GLN A 25 -7.82 -14.46 -4.15
CA GLN A 25 -7.61 -14.55 -5.59
C GLN A 25 -8.30 -13.38 -6.31
N ALA A 26 -9.53 -13.03 -5.94
CA ALA A 26 -10.24 -11.89 -6.51
C ALA A 26 -9.49 -10.57 -6.27
N CYS A 27 -8.91 -10.37 -5.08
CA CYS A 27 -8.09 -9.21 -4.75
C CYS A 27 -6.81 -9.15 -5.60
N LEU A 28 -6.10 -10.27 -5.75
CA LEU A 28 -4.93 -10.34 -6.62
C LEU A 28 -5.30 -10.05 -8.09
N ARG A 29 -6.47 -10.53 -8.54
CA ARG A 29 -6.99 -10.22 -9.88
C ARG A 29 -7.32 -8.75 -10.06
N SER A 30 -7.72 -8.03 -9.02
CA SER A 30 -7.92 -6.58 -9.10
C SER A 30 -6.62 -5.81 -9.36
N CYS A 31 -5.45 -6.44 -9.17
CA CYS A 31 -4.14 -5.87 -9.49
C CYS A 31 -3.76 -6.07 -10.98
N THR A 32 -4.66 -6.60 -11.81
CA THR A 32 -4.42 -6.76 -13.27
C THR A 32 -4.74 -5.48 -14.05
N LYS A 33 -4.18 -5.37 -15.26
CA LYS A 33 -4.43 -4.29 -16.22
C LYS A 33 -4.74 -4.89 -17.59
N GLU A 34 -5.54 -4.20 -18.40
CA GLU A 34 -5.74 -4.62 -19.80
C GLU A 34 -4.40 -4.57 -20.56
N GLY A 35 -4.10 -5.60 -21.36
CA GLY A 35 -2.84 -5.71 -22.11
C GLY A 35 -1.68 -6.34 -21.34
N GLU A 36 -1.71 -6.32 -20.00
CA GLU A 36 -0.66 -6.84 -19.12
C GLU A 36 -1.22 -7.91 -18.17
N LEU A 37 -0.35 -8.68 -17.49
CA LEU A 37 -0.86 -9.64 -16.50
C LEU A 37 -1.12 -8.96 -15.16
N PHE A 38 -0.18 -8.14 -14.70
CA PHE A 38 -0.31 -7.30 -13.52
C PHE A 38 0.06 -5.87 -13.88
N ARG A 39 -0.50 -4.92 -13.13
CA ARG A 39 -0.13 -3.51 -13.15
C ARG A 39 1.33 -3.33 -12.75
N GLN A 40 2.10 -2.58 -13.54
CA GLN A 40 3.53 -2.36 -13.29
C GLN A 40 3.77 -1.59 -11.99
N GLU A 41 2.84 -0.72 -11.63
CA GLU A 41 2.88 0.02 -10.38
C GLU A 41 2.74 -0.93 -9.15
N VAL A 42 2.05 -2.07 -9.27
CA VAL A 42 1.87 -2.98 -8.14
C VAL A 42 3.05 -3.94 -8.01
N ALA A 43 3.97 -3.62 -7.10
CA ALA A 43 5.16 -4.43 -6.85
C ALA A 43 4.83 -5.77 -6.16
N GLU A 44 4.12 -5.72 -5.04
CA GLU A 44 3.86 -6.93 -4.24
C GLU A 44 2.43 -7.05 -3.71
N PHE A 45 1.97 -8.29 -3.54
CA PHE A 45 0.71 -8.63 -2.88
C PHE A 45 0.96 -9.60 -1.73
N TRP A 46 0.53 -9.23 -0.53
CA TRP A 46 0.75 -10.00 0.69
C TRP A 46 -0.56 -10.46 1.31
N CYS A 47 -0.62 -11.75 1.65
CA CYS A 47 -1.66 -12.34 2.47
C CYS A 47 -1.05 -12.73 3.80
N VAL A 48 -1.55 -12.16 4.88
CA VAL A 48 -0.97 -12.36 6.21
C VAL A 48 -2.02 -12.93 7.13
N SER A 49 -1.62 -13.98 7.83
CA SER A 49 -2.36 -14.63 8.90
C SER A 49 -1.45 -14.74 10.13
N PRO A 50 -1.98 -15.09 11.30
CA PRO A 50 -1.15 -15.30 12.49
C PRO A 50 -0.04 -16.36 12.33
N TRP A 51 -0.20 -17.30 11.38
CA TRP A 51 0.66 -18.48 11.26
C TRP A 51 1.38 -18.58 9.93
N THR A 52 1.05 -17.73 8.96
CA THR A 52 1.57 -17.86 7.61
C THR A 52 1.48 -16.53 6.88
N THR A 53 2.51 -16.22 6.10
CA THR A 53 2.49 -15.18 5.06
C THR A 53 2.59 -15.81 3.69
N LEU A 54 1.83 -15.28 2.73
CA LEU A 54 1.98 -15.51 1.31
C LEU A 54 2.37 -14.18 0.68
N CYS A 55 3.50 -14.10 0.00
CA CYS A 55 3.92 -12.89 -0.69
C CYS A 55 4.12 -13.18 -2.17
N TYR A 56 3.48 -12.39 -3.02
CA TYR A 56 3.62 -12.45 -4.46
C TYR A 56 4.39 -11.20 -4.89
N ASP A 57 5.60 -11.37 -5.41
CA ASP A 57 6.29 -10.41 -6.26
C ASP A 57 5.62 -10.47 -7.63
N LEU A 58 4.82 -9.47 -7.97
CA LEU A 58 3.94 -9.54 -9.14
C LEU A 58 4.71 -9.56 -10.47
N PRO A 59 5.78 -8.76 -10.66
CA PRO A 59 6.64 -8.87 -11.84
C PRO A 59 7.21 -10.28 -12.04
N LYS A 60 7.79 -10.88 -10.99
CA LYS A 60 8.34 -12.25 -11.08
C LYS A 60 7.25 -13.29 -11.29
N PHE A 61 6.10 -13.13 -10.62
CA PHE A 61 4.99 -14.05 -10.79
C PHE A 61 4.39 -13.98 -12.20
N ALA A 62 4.34 -12.79 -12.81
CA ALA A 62 3.96 -12.66 -14.22
C ALA A 62 4.94 -13.37 -15.16
N ALA A 63 6.25 -13.19 -14.96
CA ALA A 63 7.27 -13.89 -15.74
C ALA A 63 7.13 -15.42 -15.61
N TYR A 64 6.89 -15.92 -14.40
CA TYR A 64 6.63 -17.33 -14.13
C TYR A 64 5.38 -17.85 -14.86
N LEU A 65 4.26 -17.12 -14.80
CA LEU A 65 3.03 -17.52 -15.50
C LEU A 65 3.18 -17.49 -17.02
N HIS A 66 3.92 -16.52 -17.55
CA HIS A 66 4.29 -16.45 -18.96
C HIS A 66 5.09 -17.68 -19.40
N HIS A 67 6.11 -18.08 -18.62
CA HIS A 67 6.88 -19.30 -18.88
C HIS A 67 6.00 -20.56 -18.88
N ARG A 68 4.98 -20.58 -18.02
CA ARG A 68 3.95 -21.65 -17.94
C ARG A 68 2.88 -21.54 -19.02
N ARG A 69 3.01 -20.60 -19.96
CA ARG A 69 2.09 -20.33 -21.09
C ARG A 69 0.64 -20.10 -20.64
N THR A 70 0.46 -19.45 -19.50
CA THR A 70 -0.87 -19.08 -19.01
C THR A 70 -0.93 -17.59 -18.66
N LYS A 71 -2.01 -16.95 -19.07
CA LYS A 71 -2.39 -15.60 -18.63
C LYS A 71 -3.60 -15.64 -17.67
N ALA A 72 -4.13 -16.84 -17.40
CA ALA A 72 -5.32 -16.99 -16.58
C ALA A 72 -4.94 -17.07 -15.10
N LEU A 73 -5.37 -16.08 -14.32
CA LEU A 73 -5.27 -16.07 -12.86
C LEU A 73 -6.37 -16.91 -12.23
N THR A 74 -6.30 -18.23 -12.45
CA THR A 74 -7.19 -19.24 -11.86
C THR A 74 -6.75 -19.59 -10.43
N GLU A 75 -7.62 -20.26 -9.66
CA GLU A 75 -7.23 -20.77 -8.33
C GLU A 75 -6.00 -21.68 -8.41
N ALA A 76 -5.94 -22.52 -9.45
CA ALA A 76 -4.84 -23.45 -9.68
C ALA A 76 -3.51 -22.73 -9.93
N SER A 77 -3.52 -21.62 -10.67
CA SER A 77 -2.30 -20.84 -10.93
C SER A 77 -1.91 -19.95 -9.77
N VAL A 78 -2.86 -19.30 -9.10
CA VAL A 78 -2.60 -18.40 -7.97
C VAL A 78 -2.31 -19.20 -6.69
N ILE A 79 -3.36 -19.81 -6.13
CA ILE A 79 -3.27 -20.49 -4.84
C ILE A 79 -2.48 -21.80 -4.99
N GLY A 80 -2.64 -22.52 -6.12
CA GLY A 80 -1.92 -23.76 -6.35
C GLY A 80 -0.39 -23.56 -6.39
N THR A 81 0.09 -22.42 -6.91
CA THR A 81 1.52 -22.07 -6.85
C THR A 81 1.96 -21.81 -5.41
N ALA A 82 1.20 -21.04 -4.64
CA ALA A 82 1.50 -20.81 -3.22
C ALA A 82 1.55 -22.12 -2.41
N LEU A 83 0.59 -23.02 -2.61
CA LEU A 83 0.57 -24.34 -1.96
C LEU A 83 1.77 -25.20 -2.35
N ALA A 84 2.16 -25.18 -3.64
CA ALA A 84 3.36 -25.87 -4.10
C ALA A 84 4.62 -25.32 -3.40
N MET A 85 4.70 -24.00 -3.20
CA MET A 85 5.84 -23.36 -2.53
C MET A 85 5.89 -23.59 -1.02
N HIS A 86 4.75 -23.82 -0.35
CA HIS A 86 4.71 -24.15 1.08
C HIS A 86 5.36 -25.52 1.38
N GLY A 87 5.32 -26.47 0.45
CA GLY A 87 5.83 -27.84 0.64
C GLY A 87 7.11 -28.19 -0.11
N ALA A 88 7.63 -27.29 -0.95
CA ALA A 88 8.77 -27.59 -1.81
C ALA A 88 10.11 -27.42 -1.08
N LYS A 89 11.02 -28.40 -1.26
CA LYS A 89 12.42 -28.30 -0.80
C LYS A 89 13.24 -27.32 -1.65
N GLU A 90 12.91 -27.23 -2.94
CA GLU A 90 13.49 -26.26 -3.87
C GLU A 90 12.40 -25.31 -4.34
N LYS A 91 12.60 -24.01 -4.09
CA LYS A 91 11.66 -22.97 -4.51
C LYS A 91 11.96 -22.63 -5.97
N ALA A 92 11.08 -23.05 -6.88
CA ALA A 92 11.09 -22.50 -8.23
C ALA A 92 10.96 -20.97 -8.12
N ASP A 93 11.66 -20.23 -8.99
CA ASP A 93 11.56 -18.76 -9.06
C ASP A 93 10.19 -18.36 -9.64
N SER A 94 9.19 -18.49 -8.79
CA SER A 94 7.79 -18.23 -9.11
C SER A 94 7.35 -16.83 -8.72
N GLY A 95 8.24 -16.03 -8.09
CA GLY A 95 7.83 -14.79 -7.41
C GLY A 95 6.92 -15.01 -6.20
N VAL A 96 6.60 -16.26 -5.83
CA VAL A 96 5.73 -16.56 -4.68
C VAL A 96 6.56 -17.10 -3.53
N THR A 97 6.49 -16.42 -2.38
CA THR A 97 7.11 -16.89 -1.14
C THR A 97 6.05 -17.21 -0.09
N VAL A 98 6.26 -18.31 0.60
CA VAL A 98 5.41 -18.74 1.71
C VAL A 98 6.28 -18.94 2.93
N SER A 99 5.91 -18.29 4.03
CA SER A 99 6.64 -18.38 5.31
C SER A 99 5.69 -18.75 6.43
N SER A 100 6.08 -19.72 7.25
CA SER A 100 5.37 -20.02 8.49
C SER A 100 5.73 -19.00 9.56
N LEU A 101 4.74 -18.63 10.37
CA LEU A 101 4.86 -17.69 11.48
C LEU A 101 4.35 -18.34 12.76
N GLY A 102 4.84 -17.88 13.90
CA GLY A 102 4.30 -18.25 15.21
C GLY A 102 4.42 -19.75 15.55
N LEU A 103 5.35 -20.48 14.91
CA LEU A 103 5.65 -21.85 15.29
C LEU A 103 6.38 -21.87 16.64
N PRO A 104 6.15 -22.88 17.50
CA PRO A 104 6.88 -23.01 18.76
C PRO A 104 8.40 -23.02 18.52
N GLY A 105 9.11 -22.10 19.18
CA GLY A 105 10.56 -21.93 19.03
C GLY A 105 11.00 -21.00 17.89
N GLN A 106 10.08 -20.49 17.07
CA GLN A 106 10.36 -19.40 16.13
C GLN A 106 10.03 -18.04 16.77
N CYS A 107 10.92 -17.06 16.57
CA CYS A 107 10.70 -15.69 17.03
C CYS A 107 9.81 -14.87 16.10
N ASP A 108 9.55 -15.35 14.89
CA ASP A 108 8.83 -14.59 13.87
C ASP A 108 7.31 -14.70 14.05
N THR A 109 6.72 -13.62 14.56
CA THR A 109 5.28 -13.41 14.57
C THR A 109 4.86 -12.57 13.36
N TRP A 110 3.56 -12.50 13.08
CA TRP A 110 3.06 -11.63 12.02
C TRP A 110 3.38 -10.15 12.31
N GLN A 111 3.46 -9.76 13.58
CA GLN A 111 3.83 -8.41 13.98
C GLN A 111 5.29 -8.10 13.65
N THR A 112 6.21 -9.01 14.00
CA THR A 112 7.64 -8.80 13.71
C THR A 112 7.89 -8.83 12.20
N TRP A 113 7.24 -9.75 11.48
CA TRP A 113 7.31 -9.79 10.02
C TRP A 113 6.83 -8.48 9.39
N LEU A 114 5.66 -7.98 9.79
CA LEU A 114 5.10 -6.73 9.25
C LEU A 114 6.02 -5.55 9.57
N TRP A 115 6.51 -5.46 10.81
CA TRP A 115 7.45 -4.41 11.21
C TRP A 115 8.70 -4.40 10.33
N TRP A 116 9.34 -5.54 10.13
CA TRP A 116 10.57 -5.64 9.32
C TRP A 116 10.33 -5.28 7.87
N LYS A 117 9.24 -5.76 7.26
CA LYS A 117 8.91 -5.46 5.87
C LYS A 117 8.64 -3.96 5.67
N MET A 118 7.98 -3.31 6.63
CA MET A 118 7.72 -1.87 6.57
C MET A 118 8.99 -1.04 6.77
N GLU A 119 9.87 -1.45 7.69
CA GLU A 119 11.17 -0.81 7.88
C GLU A 119 12.07 -0.92 6.64
N GLU A 120 12.02 -2.04 5.92
CA GLU A 120 12.70 -2.21 4.63
C GLU A 120 12.21 -1.18 3.61
N LEU A 121 10.90 -1.07 3.40
CA LEU A 121 10.30 -0.11 2.47
C LEU A 121 10.57 1.34 2.88
N LYS A 122 10.48 1.65 4.18
CA LYS A 122 10.79 2.97 4.71
C LYS A 122 12.25 3.35 4.46
N LYS A 123 13.19 2.41 4.65
CA LYS A 123 14.61 2.63 4.35
C LYS A 123 14.84 2.84 2.86
N HIS A 124 14.17 2.06 2.01
CA HIS A 124 14.26 2.22 0.56
C HIS A 124 13.75 3.58 0.10
N ALA A 125 12.54 3.97 0.51
CA ALA A 125 11.99 5.29 0.22
C ALA A 125 12.91 6.42 0.71
N ARG A 126 13.47 6.29 1.92
CA ARG A 126 14.42 7.27 2.47
C ARG A 126 15.71 7.37 1.67
N TRP A 127 16.22 6.24 1.13
CA TRP A 127 17.39 6.23 0.26
C TRP A 127 17.14 7.06 -1.01
N ASN A 128 15.91 7.01 -1.52
CA ASN A 128 15.46 7.78 -2.69
C ASN A 128 14.93 9.18 -2.32
N GLN A 129 15.15 9.65 -1.08
CA GLN A 129 14.66 10.94 -0.56
C GLN A 129 13.13 11.13 -0.63
N LYS A 130 12.38 10.04 -0.66
CA LYS A 130 10.93 10.00 -0.78
C LYS A 130 10.28 9.33 0.44
N LYS A 131 8.96 9.23 0.44
CA LYS A 131 8.15 8.72 1.55
C LYS A 131 7.52 7.37 1.24
N CYS A 132 7.39 6.58 2.31
CA CYS A 132 6.64 5.34 2.35
C CYS A 132 5.40 5.58 3.19
N VAL A 133 4.21 5.45 2.59
CA VAL A 133 2.93 5.81 3.20
C VAL A 133 2.08 4.55 3.38
N ALA A 134 1.58 4.32 4.58
CA ALA A 134 0.61 3.26 4.82
C ALA A 134 -0.81 3.85 4.77
N VAL A 135 -1.70 3.18 4.04
CA VAL A 135 -3.08 3.59 3.85
C VAL A 135 -4.00 2.48 4.35
N HIS A 136 -4.93 2.82 5.22
CA HIS A 136 -5.94 1.90 5.73
C HIS A 136 -7.34 2.35 5.31
N LEU A 137 -8.09 1.43 4.73
CA LEU A 137 -9.47 1.64 4.32
C LEU A 137 -10.40 1.55 5.55
N ASP A 138 -10.92 2.69 5.98
CA ASP A 138 -11.78 2.81 7.17
C ASP A 138 -13.03 3.62 6.82
N GLY A 139 -14.20 3.16 7.26
CA GLY A 139 -15.46 3.89 7.06
C GLY A 139 -15.50 5.25 7.76
N ALA A 140 -14.65 5.44 8.78
CA ALA A 140 -14.43 6.71 9.46
C ALA A 140 -13.20 7.47 8.96
N GLY A 141 -12.54 6.97 7.90
CA GLY A 141 -11.42 7.63 7.23
C GLY A 141 -11.86 8.82 6.39
N ASP A 142 -10.87 9.46 5.77
CA ASP A 142 -11.07 10.66 4.95
C ASP A 142 -11.36 10.28 3.51
N GLU A 143 -12.46 10.82 2.98
CA GLU A 143 -12.87 10.55 1.61
C GLU A 143 -11.99 11.33 0.62
N LEU A 144 -11.40 10.60 -0.32
CA LEU A 144 -10.57 11.14 -1.39
C LEU A 144 -11.39 12.04 -2.32
N MET A 145 -10.76 13.10 -2.84
CA MET A 145 -11.43 14.06 -3.71
C MET A 145 -11.70 13.44 -5.08
N ASN A 146 -10.79 12.57 -5.56
CA ASN A 146 -10.89 11.85 -6.83
C ASN A 146 -11.14 12.76 -8.04
N ILE A 147 -10.63 13.99 -7.98
CA ILE A 147 -10.68 14.91 -9.11
C ILE A 147 -9.50 14.59 -10.02
N PRO A 148 -9.73 14.30 -11.32
CA PRO A 148 -8.65 14.07 -12.25
C PRO A 148 -7.72 15.28 -12.27
N MET A 149 -6.46 15.05 -11.91
CA MET A 149 -5.41 16.05 -12.00
C MET A 149 -4.61 15.74 -13.25
N GLN A 150 -4.29 16.76 -14.04
CA GLN A 150 -3.17 16.60 -14.96
C GLN A 150 -1.96 16.27 -14.10
N GLN A 151 -1.20 15.23 -14.46
CA GLN A 151 0.06 14.95 -13.81
C GLN A 151 0.90 16.22 -13.92
N LEU A 152 1.01 16.94 -12.80
CA LEU A 152 1.97 18.02 -12.67
C LEU A 152 3.30 17.29 -12.56
N ASP A 153 4.31 17.73 -13.31
CA ASP A 153 5.69 17.21 -13.24
C ASP A 153 6.36 17.50 -11.88
N GLU A 154 5.59 17.75 -10.82
CA GLU A 154 6.08 17.87 -9.47
C GLU A 154 6.64 16.52 -9.03
N GLU A 155 7.84 16.55 -8.44
CA GLU A 155 8.50 15.37 -7.88
C GLU A 155 7.52 14.62 -6.96
N GLU A 156 7.16 13.39 -7.37
CA GLU A 156 6.35 12.50 -6.53
C GLU A 156 7.14 12.17 -5.25
N ASP A 157 6.86 12.89 -4.17
CA ASP A 157 7.47 12.73 -2.85
C ASP A 157 7.07 11.39 -2.17
N ILE A 158 6.18 10.61 -2.78
CA ILE A 158 5.77 9.29 -2.30
C ILE A 158 6.37 8.23 -3.22
N GLU A 159 7.26 7.39 -2.69
CA GLU A 159 7.87 6.27 -3.41
C GLU A 159 7.04 5.00 -3.33
N SER A 160 6.45 4.75 -2.14
CA SER A 160 5.77 3.48 -1.88
C SER A 160 4.51 3.72 -1.08
N VAL A 161 3.46 3.01 -1.47
CA VAL A 161 2.20 3.03 -0.73
C VAL A 161 1.78 1.61 -0.35
N VAL A 162 1.54 1.42 0.93
CA VAL A 162 1.12 0.15 1.51
C VAL A 162 -0.36 0.23 1.85
N MET A 163 -1.20 -0.44 1.07
CA MET A 163 -2.64 -0.47 1.32
C MET A 163 -3.04 -1.68 2.19
N VAL A 164 -3.59 -1.39 3.37
CA VAL A 164 -4.11 -2.37 4.32
C VAL A 164 -5.58 -2.64 4.03
N VAL A 165 -5.87 -3.89 3.72
CA VAL A 165 -7.20 -4.36 3.40
C VAL A 165 -7.62 -5.52 4.30
N GLY A 166 -8.86 -5.50 4.79
CA GLY A 166 -9.43 -6.63 5.51
C GLY A 166 -9.92 -7.72 4.56
N GLY A 167 -10.03 -8.94 5.08
CA GLY A 167 -10.88 -9.96 4.47
C GLY A 167 -12.38 -9.59 4.52
N PRO A 168 -13.28 -10.49 4.10
CA PRO A 168 -14.72 -10.22 4.01
C PRO A 168 -15.37 -9.80 5.33
N ASP A 169 -14.86 -10.28 6.46
CA ASP A 169 -15.34 -9.94 7.80
C ASP A 169 -14.63 -8.71 8.40
N GLY A 170 -13.75 -8.07 7.62
CA GLY A 170 -12.86 -7.01 8.06
C GLY A 170 -11.74 -7.50 8.99
N ILE A 171 -10.94 -6.55 9.47
CA ILE A 171 -9.87 -6.81 10.44
C ILE A 171 -10.42 -6.60 11.85
N LYS A 172 -10.23 -7.59 12.73
CA LYS A 172 -10.67 -7.49 14.13
C LYS A 172 -9.98 -6.31 14.82
N ARG A 173 -10.73 -5.57 15.65
CA ARG A 173 -10.24 -4.36 16.34
C ARG A 173 -8.90 -4.53 17.08
N PRO A 174 -8.64 -5.62 17.83
CA PRO A 174 -7.35 -5.80 18.50
C PRO A 174 -6.18 -5.89 17.49
N ILE A 175 -6.38 -6.65 16.41
CA ILE A 175 -5.38 -6.83 15.35
C ILE A 175 -5.15 -5.51 14.61
N MET A 176 -6.23 -4.77 14.32
CA MET A 176 -6.13 -3.45 13.70
C MET A 176 -5.39 -2.44 14.59
N LYS A 177 -5.55 -2.52 15.92
CA LYS A 177 -4.79 -1.68 16.86
C LYS A 177 -3.29 -1.97 16.76
N ASP A 178 -2.91 -3.24 16.68
CA ASP A 178 -1.52 -3.66 16.53
C ASP A 178 -0.95 -3.25 15.16
N ILE A 179 -1.70 -3.44 14.07
CA ILE A 179 -1.31 -2.98 12.72
C ILE A 179 -1.08 -1.47 12.73
N ASN A 180 -2.04 -0.69 13.24
CA ASN A 180 -1.93 0.76 13.33
C ASN A 180 -0.68 1.17 14.13
N HIS A 181 -0.42 0.51 15.26
CA HIS A 181 0.76 0.78 16.08
C HIS A 181 2.08 0.55 15.31
N ILE A 182 2.16 -0.56 14.57
CA ILE A 182 3.33 -0.90 13.74
C ILE A 182 3.49 0.15 12.64
N LEU A 183 2.48 0.32 11.79
CA LEU A 183 2.54 1.19 10.61
C LEU A 183 2.78 2.66 10.96
N SER A 184 2.21 3.16 12.05
CA SER A 184 2.45 4.53 12.52
C SER A 184 3.91 4.79 12.91
N LYS A 185 4.68 3.74 13.22
CA LYS A 185 6.11 3.84 13.59
C LYS A 185 7.04 3.47 12.42
N SER A 186 6.64 2.46 11.64
CA SER A 186 7.46 1.87 10.58
C SER A 186 7.22 2.47 9.20
N CYS A 187 6.34 3.46 9.07
CA CYS A 187 6.15 4.25 7.84
C CYS A 187 6.44 5.73 8.10
N HIS A 188 6.44 6.55 7.04
CA HIS A 188 6.54 8.01 7.16
C HIS A 188 5.19 8.63 7.55
N ALA A 189 4.10 8.05 7.07
CA ALA A 189 2.74 8.40 7.45
C ALA A 189 1.84 7.17 7.47
N TYR A 190 0.81 7.21 8.32
CA TYR A 190 -0.29 6.26 8.35
C TYR A 190 -1.61 7.02 8.20
N LEU A 191 -2.30 6.77 7.10
CA LEU A 191 -3.50 7.49 6.69
C LEU A 191 -4.71 6.57 6.71
N LYS A 192 -5.83 7.08 7.19
CA LYS A 192 -7.12 6.38 7.10
C LYS A 192 -7.94 7.04 6.02
N ILE A 193 -8.27 6.29 4.98
CA ILE A 193 -9.07 6.79 3.87
C ILE A 193 -10.40 6.07 3.80
N LYS A 194 -11.39 6.75 3.25
CA LYS A 194 -12.71 6.22 2.95
C LYS A 194 -12.90 6.25 1.44
N LEU A 195 -13.20 5.10 0.85
CA LEU A 195 -13.61 5.04 -0.55
C LEU A 195 -15.15 5.04 -0.66
N PRO A 196 -15.70 5.63 -1.73
CA PRO A 196 -17.14 5.64 -1.96
C PRO A 196 -17.68 4.20 -2.09
N GLY A 197 -18.94 3.97 -1.65
CA GLY A 197 -19.63 2.71 -1.93
C GLY A 197 -19.95 1.76 -0.76
N GLY A 198 -19.70 2.14 0.50
CA GLY A 198 -20.17 1.39 1.68
C GLY A 198 -19.31 0.16 2.02
N ARG A 199 -19.89 -0.88 2.64
CA ARG A 199 -19.20 -2.14 2.96
C ARG A 199 -18.96 -2.96 1.70
N GLN A 200 -18.14 -2.46 0.79
CA GLN A 200 -17.79 -3.18 -0.43
C GLN A 200 -16.84 -4.35 -0.14
N HIS A 201 -16.83 -5.33 -1.05
CA HIS A 201 -15.85 -6.40 -1.04
C HIS A 201 -14.45 -5.84 -1.32
N THR A 202 -13.43 -6.43 -0.70
CA THR A 202 -12.04 -5.97 -0.74
C THR A 202 -11.51 -5.74 -2.16
N ASN A 203 -11.89 -6.58 -3.11
CA ASN A 203 -11.47 -6.50 -4.50
C ASN A 203 -12.01 -5.26 -5.22
N VAL A 204 -13.23 -4.81 -4.91
CA VAL A 204 -13.81 -3.60 -5.49
C VAL A 204 -13.03 -2.38 -5.00
N VAL A 205 -12.69 -2.37 -3.71
CA VAL A 205 -11.96 -1.25 -3.11
C VAL A 205 -10.54 -1.14 -3.65
N ILE A 206 -9.87 -2.28 -3.91
CA ILE A 206 -8.57 -2.29 -4.62
C ILE A 206 -8.71 -1.68 -6.02
N SER A 207 -9.74 -2.07 -6.77
CA SER A 207 -9.99 -1.52 -8.11
C SER A 207 -10.24 -0.01 -8.08
N ASP A 208 -11.09 0.48 -7.19
CA ASP A 208 -11.40 1.92 -7.07
C ASP A 208 -10.15 2.73 -6.68
N PHE A 209 -9.32 2.18 -5.80
CA PHE A 209 -8.07 2.80 -5.40
C PHE A 209 -7.08 2.90 -6.58
N LEU A 210 -6.90 1.81 -7.33
CA LEU A 210 -6.07 1.81 -8.54
C LEU A 210 -6.65 2.71 -9.65
N MET A 211 -7.97 2.83 -9.75
CA MET A 211 -8.60 3.79 -10.66
C MET A 211 -8.36 5.25 -10.24
N ALA A 212 -8.30 5.53 -8.94
CA ALA A 212 -7.92 6.87 -8.45
C ALA A 212 -6.46 7.20 -8.80
N HIS A 213 -5.58 6.18 -8.81
CA HIS A 213 -4.21 6.29 -9.31
C HIS A 213 -4.19 6.53 -10.82
N ASP A 214 -4.91 5.74 -11.62
CA ASP A 214 -4.94 5.89 -13.08
C ASP A 214 -5.38 7.30 -13.51
N ARG A 215 -6.16 7.98 -12.67
CA ARG A 215 -6.63 9.37 -12.87
C ARG A 215 -5.65 10.45 -12.38
N GLY A 216 -4.48 10.08 -11.85
CA GLY A 216 -3.49 11.00 -11.27
C GLY A 216 -3.93 11.66 -9.96
N SER A 217 -5.07 11.26 -9.38
CA SER A 217 -5.67 11.94 -8.21
C SER A 217 -5.16 11.40 -6.87
N LEU A 218 -4.76 10.12 -6.84
CA LEU A 218 -4.50 9.42 -5.59
C LEU A 218 -3.30 9.99 -4.83
N LEU A 219 -2.13 10.06 -5.46
CA LEU A 219 -0.90 10.52 -4.79
C LEU A 219 -1.01 11.98 -4.34
N HIS A 220 -1.65 12.82 -5.17
CA HIS A 220 -1.99 14.19 -4.80
C HIS A 220 -2.83 14.25 -3.52
N ASP A 221 -3.93 13.50 -3.46
CA ASP A 221 -4.81 13.47 -2.29
C ASP A 221 -4.09 12.96 -1.04
N LEU A 222 -3.25 11.92 -1.16
CA LEU A 222 -2.45 11.41 -0.05
C LEU A 222 -1.43 12.45 0.44
N HIS A 223 -0.76 13.15 -0.48
CA HIS A 223 0.19 14.21 -0.15
C HIS A 223 -0.49 15.37 0.58
N GLN A 224 -1.64 15.85 0.09
CA GLN A 224 -2.41 16.90 0.75
C GLN A 224 -2.90 16.46 2.13
N LEU A 225 -3.36 15.22 2.28
CA LEU A 225 -3.80 14.68 3.57
C LEU A 225 -2.64 14.58 4.57
N MET A 226 -1.43 14.25 4.12
CA MET A 226 -0.23 14.25 4.97
C MET A 226 0.16 15.66 5.39
N ARG A 227 0.11 16.62 4.46
CA ARG A 227 0.52 18.01 4.71
C ARG A 227 -0.45 18.76 5.62
N LEU A 228 -1.74 18.72 5.29
CA LEU A 228 -2.77 19.50 5.96
C LEU A 228 -3.39 18.77 7.17
N GLY A 229 -3.12 17.47 7.30
CA GLY A 229 -3.84 16.62 8.23
C GLY A 229 -5.34 16.55 7.92
N ARG A 230 -6.08 15.86 8.79
CA ARG A 230 -7.49 15.52 8.55
C ARG A 230 -8.41 16.74 8.40
N SER A 231 -8.33 17.69 9.33
CA SER A 231 -9.21 18.87 9.33
C SER A 231 -8.88 19.83 8.20
N GLY A 232 -7.60 20.07 7.94
CA GLY A 232 -7.16 20.93 6.85
C GLY A 232 -7.50 20.33 5.49
N TYR A 233 -7.28 19.03 5.30
CA TYR A 233 -7.68 18.34 4.07
C TYR A 233 -9.20 18.36 3.83
N ALA A 234 -10.01 18.20 4.89
CA ALA A 234 -11.46 18.29 4.77
C ALA A 234 -11.93 19.70 4.33
N ALA A 235 -11.31 20.75 4.88
CA ALA A 235 -11.57 22.13 4.46
C ALA A 235 -11.13 22.38 3.02
N PHE A 236 -9.90 21.99 2.67
CA PHE A 236 -9.35 22.06 1.31
C PHE A 236 -10.29 21.39 0.31
N LYS A 237 -10.75 20.16 0.61
CA LYS A 237 -11.68 19.43 -0.25
C LYS A 237 -13.03 20.14 -0.43
N ALA A 238 -13.58 20.73 0.63
CA ALA A 238 -14.85 21.43 0.54
C ALA A 238 -14.75 22.65 -0.40
N GLU A 239 -13.69 23.44 -0.26
CA GLU A 239 -13.43 24.61 -1.11
C GLU A 239 -13.11 24.21 -2.55
N ALA A 240 -12.23 23.21 -2.75
CA ALA A 240 -11.88 22.71 -4.08
C ALA A 240 -13.12 22.19 -4.83
N LYS A 241 -13.99 21.44 -4.15
CA LYS A 241 -15.23 20.94 -4.74
C LYS A 241 -16.17 22.07 -5.15
N GLY A 242 -16.37 23.08 -4.30
CA GLY A 242 -17.23 24.20 -4.66
C GLY A 242 -16.67 25.02 -5.82
N LEU A 243 -15.34 25.20 -5.90
CA LEU A 243 -14.70 25.83 -7.06
C LEU A 243 -14.95 25.04 -8.35
N TRP A 244 -14.79 23.72 -8.30
CA TRP A 244 -15.07 22.83 -9.43
C TRP A 244 -16.53 22.88 -9.88
N GLU A 245 -17.48 22.91 -8.94
CA GLU A 245 -18.91 23.05 -9.25
C GLU A 245 -19.22 24.39 -9.93
N LEU A 246 -18.59 25.50 -9.50
CA LEU A 246 -18.73 26.79 -10.15
C LEU A 246 -18.21 26.78 -11.60
N ILE A 247 -17.03 26.18 -11.82
CA ILE A 247 -16.44 26.03 -13.16
C ILE A 247 -17.36 25.17 -14.05
N ALA A 248 -17.82 24.02 -13.53
CA ALA A 248 -18.66 23.08 -14.27
C ALA A 248 -20.02 23.68 -14.66
N GLN A 249 -20.62 24.51 -13.79
CA GLN A 249 -21.89 25.16 -14.07
C GLN A 249 -21.81 26.25 -15.16
N ARG A 250 -20.61 26.58 -15.67
CA ARG A 250 -20.35 27.66 -16.65
C ARG A 250 -20.98 29.01 -16.27
N LYS A 251 -21.37 29.19 -15.01
CA LYS A 251 -21.80 30.48 -14.47
C LYS A 251 -20.53 31.30 -14.33
N ARG A 252 -20.31 32.19 -15.30
CA ARG A 252 -19.22 33.17 -15.31
C ARG A 252 -19.44 34.22 -14.23
N ASP A 253 -19.42 33.82 -12.96
CA ASP A 253 -19.17 34.76 -11.88
C ASP A 253 -17.69 34.68 -11.49
N PRO A 254 -16.80 35.39 -12.21
CA PRO A 254 -15.37 35.35 -11.94
C PRO A 254 -15.06 35.84 -10.52
N LYS A 255 -15.90 36.70 -9.92
CA LYS A 255 -15.68 37.17 -8.55
C LYS A 255 -15.90 36.04 -7.53
N GLN A 256 -16.91 35.21 -7.75
CA GLN A 256 -17.18 34.07 -6.87
C GLN A 256 -16.06 33.02 -7.00
N ALA A 257 -15.57 32.75 -8.21
CA ALA A 257 -14.43 31.84 -8.43
C ALA A 257 -13.13 32.38 -7.80
N GLU A 258 -12.85 33.68 -7.95
CA GLU A 258 -11.68 34.32 -7.33
C GLU A 258 -11.76 34.28 -5.80
N GLU A 259 -12.95 34.49 -5.23
CA GLU A 259 -13.17 34.38 -3.78
C GLU A 259 -12.94 32.94 -3.28
N MET A 260 -13.43 31.93 -4.00
CA MET A 260 -13.17 30.53 -3.67
C MET A 260 -11.68 30.16 -3.80
N LEU A 261 -11.00 30.68 -4.81
CA LEU A 261 -9.55 30.50 -4.97
C LEU A 261 -8.79 31.14 -3.80
N ARG A 262 -9.15 32.35 -3.36
CA ARG A 262 -8.56 33.00 -2.18
C ARG A 262 -8.77 32.19 -0.91
N LYS A 263 -9.97 31.62 -0.71
CA LYS A 263 -10.23 30.73 0.43
C LYS A 263 -9.37 29.48 0.39
N LEU A 264 -9.23 28.87 -0.79
CA LEU A 264 -8.36 27.71 -0.98
C LEU A 264 -6.90 28.05 -0.64
N MET A 265 -6.39 29.19 -1.13
CA MET A 265 -5.04 29.65 -0.83
C MET A 265 -4.85 29.95 0.66
N ALA A 266 -5.83 30.58 1.31
CA ALA A 266 -5.78 30.88 2.75
C ALA A 266 -5.69 29.60 3.59
N VAL A 267 -6.43 28.54 3.23
CA VAL A 267 -6.34 27.22 3.90
C VAL A 267 -4.94 26.63 3.74
N VAL A 268 -4.31 26.78 2.57
CA VAL A 268 -2.95 26.27 2.37
C VAL A 268 -1.93 27.08 3.18
N GLU A 269 -2.01 28.42 3.15
CA GLU A 269 -1.10 29.32 3.85
C GLU A 269 -1.17 29.19 5.38
N GLU A 270 -2.38 29.05 5.94
CA GLU A 270 -2.57 28.87 7.39
C GLU A 270 -1.83 27.62 7.89
N PHE A 271 -1.87 26.53 7.12
CA PHE A 271 -1.22 25.28 7.49
C PHE A 271 0.30 25.30 7.25
N ASP A 272 0.77 25.96 6.18
CA ASP A 272 2.20 26.11 5.94
C ASP A 272 2.86 26.94 7.07
N GLN A 273 2.19 27.98 7.59
CA GLN A 273 2.66 28.75 8.75
C GLN A 273 2.76 27.92 10.03
N LEU A 274 1.82 26.99 10.23
CA LEU A 274 1.83 26.09 11.39
C LEU A 274 2.93 25.02 11.35
N GLN A 275 3.50 24.73 10.18
CA GLN A 275 4.61 23.77 10.04
C GLN A 275 6.00 24.40 10.27
N VAL A 276 6.13 25.72 10.12
CA VAL A 276 7.42 26.45 10.24
C VAL A 276 7.78 26.84 11.67
N GLU A 277 6.87 26.66 12.65
CA GLU A 277 7.22 26.73 14.07
C GLU A 277 7.59 25.33 14.60
N PRO A 278 8.84 24.86 14.48
CA PRO A 278 9.26 23.71 15.27
C PRO A 278 9.13 24.13 16.72
N LYS A 279 8.15 23.57 17.44
CA LYS A 279 8.12 23.65 18.90
C LYS A 279 9.49 23.20 19.40
N ALA A 280 10.31 24.18 19.80
CA ALA A 280 11.62 23.95 20.34
C ALA A 280 11.44 22.98 21.51
N GLN A 281 11.79 21.71 21.29
CA GLN A 281 11.80 20.75 22.37
C GLN A 281 12.82 21.28 23.39
N PRO A 282 12.49 21.32 24.68
CA PRO A 282 13.44 21.73 25.70
C PRO A 282 14.66 20.81 25.58
N LYS A 283 15.81 21.40 25.26
CA LYS A 283 17.10 20.72 25.20
C LYS A 283 17.30 19.95 26.50
N LYS A 284 17.14 18.62 26.46
CA LYS A 284 17.71 17.76 27.48
C LYS A 284 19.22 17.83 27.28
N GLU A 285 19.91 18.35 28.29
CA GLU A 285 21.36 18.35 28.38
C GLU A 285 21.87 16.90 28.27
N GLU A 286 22.38 16.55 27.11
CA GLU A 286 23.03 15.28 26.83
C GLU A 286 24.50 15.42 27.23
N LYS A 287 24.89 14.75 28.31
CA LYS A 287 26.26 14.71 28.80
C LYS A 287 27.13 13.87 27.86
N ASP A 288 28.23 14.48 27.46
CA ASP A 288 29.28 13.95 26.58
C ASP A 288 29.76 12.54 26.93
N ALA A 289 29.62 11.61 25.98
CA ALA A 289 30.42 10.41 25.90
C ALA A 289 31.22 10.43 24.58
N LYS A 290 32.53 10.69 24.69
CA LYS A 290 33.49 10.63 23.58
C LYS A 290 33.59 9.19 23.05
N LEU A 291 33.39 9.01 21.74
CA LEU A 291 33.86 7.84 21.00
C LEU A 291 35.00 8.24 20.03
N PRO A 292 35.95 7.33 19.75
CA PRO A 292 37.16 7.64 19.01
C PRO A 292 36.95 7.64 17.49
N GLN A 293 37.66 8.55 16.82
CA GLN A 293 37.72 8.69 15.36
C GLN A 293 38.57 7.57 14.74
N ALA A 294 38.04 6.93 13.70
CA ALA A 294 38.82 6.17 12.73
C ALA A 294 38.86 6.94 11.40
N LYS A 295 40.07 7.04 10.82
CA LYS A 295 40.40 7.71 9.55
C LYS A 295 40.48 6.70 8.40
N ALA A 296 40.42 7.26 7.19
CA ALA A 296 40.86 6.76 5.87
C ALA A 296 39.81 5.92 5.09
N ALA A 297 39.64 6.05 3.77
CA ALA A 297 40.29 6.86 2.73
C ALA A 297 39.40 6.98 1.47
N ASP A 298 39.77 7.96 0.67
CA ASP A 298 39.42 8.36 -0.70
C ASP A 298 39.35 7.22 -1.74
N GLU A 299 38.45 7.32 -2.75
CA GLU A 299 38.81 7.56 -4.16
C GLU A 299 37.59 7.56 -5.13
N ARG A 300 37.73 8.42 -6.16
CA ARG A 300 36.87 8.83 -7.29
C ARG A 300 36.18 7.69 -8.09
N THR A 301 35.11 7.92 -8.87
CA THR A 301 35.16 8.54 -10.23
C THR A 301 33.76 8.81 -10.80
N THR A 302 33.65 9.94 -11.50
CA THR A 302 32.54 10.43 -12.34
C THR A 302 32.32 9.62 -13.62
N LEU A 303 31.05 9.42 -13.99
CA LEU A 303 30.62 9.27 -15.38
C LEU A 303 29.19 9.80 -15.50
N GLU A 304 29.06 10.98 -16.10
CA GLU A 304 27.80 11.56 -16.56
C GLU A 304 27.30 10.72 -17.74
N ALA A 305 26.07 10.22 -17.61
CA ALA A 305 25.25 9.78 -18.73
C ALA A 305 23.91 10.49 -18.58
N GLU A 306 23.60 11.38 -19.50
CA GLU A 306 22.25 11.92 -19.72
C GLU A 306 21.35 10.73 -20.08
N LEU A 307 20.70 10.18 -19.07
CA LEU A 307 19.57 9.27 -19.18
C LEU A 307 18.31 10.13 -19.08
N GLU A 308 17.49 10.10 -20.12
CA GLU A 308 16.07 10.45 -19.97
C GLU A 308 15.54 9.64 -18.79
N GLU A 309 15.14 10.33 -17.71
CA GLU A 309 14.69 9.67 -16.48
C GLU A 309 13.44 8.84 -16.82
N PRO A 310 13.49 7.50 -16.70
CA PRO A 310 12.29 6.71 -16.83
C PRO A 310 11.36 7.09 -15.69
N PHE A 311 10.08 7.30 -16.00
CA PHE A 311 9.01 7.34 -15.01
C PHE A 311 9.25 6.24 -13.97
N VAL A 312 9.56 6.62 -12.73
CA VAL A 312 9.77 5.68 -11.63
C VAL A 312 8.38 5.34 -11.11
N PRO A 313 7.84 4.13 -11.39
CA PRO A 313 6.53 3.77 -10.87
C PRO A 313 6.59 3.72 -9.35
N VAL A 314 5.58 4.29 -8.68
CA VAL A 314 5.37 4.09 -7.25
C VAL A 314 5.12 2.61 -6.99
N ASP A 315 5.87 2.02 -6.07
CA ASP A 315 5.71 0.62 -5.68
C ASP A 315 4.51 0.47 -4.73
N TRP A 316 3.45 -0.19 -5.21
CA TRP A 316 2.26 -0.50 -4.40
C TRP A 316 2.37 -1.88 -3.76
N HIS A 317 2.05 -1.93 -2.46
CA HIS A 317 1.97 -3.18 -1.70
C HIS A 317 0.59 -3.37 -1.08
N PHE A 318 -0.04 -4.51 -1.35
CA PHE A 318 -1.34 -4.84 -0.77
C PHE A 318 -1.21 -5.80 0.41
N TYR A 319 -1.75 -5.42 1.57
CA TYR A 319 -1.77 -6.25 2.76
C TYR A 319 -3.20 -6.73 3.04
N SER A 320 -3.49 -8.01 2.82
CA SER A 320 -4.77 -8.62 3.21
C SER A 320 -4.63 -9.43 4.49
N PHE A 321 -5.39 -9.09 5.54
CA PHE A 321 -5.46 -9.90 6.76
C PHE A 321 -6.66 -10.85 6.72
N GLY A 322 -6.37 -12.15 6.66
CA GLY A 322 -7.37 -13.21 6.78
C GLY A 322 -7.60 -13.56 8.25
N GLY A 323 -8.81 -13.35 8.76
CA GLY A 323 -9.22 -13.93 10.04
C GLY A 323 -9.30 -15.45 9.90
N ALA A 324 -8.58 -16.20 10.73
CA ALA A 324 -8.76 -17.65 10.80
C ALA A 324 -10.18 -17.97 11.29
N CYS A 325 -10.93 -18.74 10.51
CA CYS A 325 -12.02 -19.55 11.07
C CYS A 325 -11.39 -20.54 12.04
N LYS A 326 -11.97 -20.68 13.24
CA LYS A 326 -11.59 -21.76 14.16
C LYS A 326 -11.64 -23.08 13.38
N PRO A 327 -10.64 -23.96 13.50
CA PRO A 327 -10.79 -25.30 12.97
C PRO A 327 -11.99 -25.93 13.67
N VAL A 328 -13.08 -26.13 12.92
CA VAL A 328 -14.10 -27.09 13.35
C VAL A 328 -13.43 -28.44 13.14
N LEU A 329 -12.86 -28.97 14.22
CA LEU A 329 -12.57 -30.38 14.33
C LEU A 329 -13.93 -31.08 14.24
N CYS A 330 -14.28 -31.56 13.05
CA CYS A 330 -15.24 -32.65 12.93
C CYS A 330 -14.52 -33.94 13.38
N PRO A 331 -15.22 -34.83 14.10
CA PRO A 331 -14.66 -36.02 14.73
C PRO A 331 -14.00 -37.00 13.76
#